data_AF-A0A1I3RGP0-F1
#
_entry.id   AF-A0A1I3RGP0-F1
#
_cell.length_a   1.000
_cell.length_b   1.000
_cell.length_c   1.000
_cell.angle_alpha   90.00
_cell.angle_beta   90.00
_cell.angle_gamma   90.00
#
_symmetry.space_group_name_H-M   'P 1'
#
loop_
_entity.id
_entity.type
_entity.pdbx_description
1 polymer ?
#
loop_
_entity_poly.entity_id
_entity_poly.type
_entity_poly.pdbx_seq_one_letter_code
_entity_poly.pdbx_strand_id
1 'polypeptide(L)'
;MGSLIVAAVVIGACLIPLALASDLLVDWLWFASIGYLQVFWTTIGAEGVVFLAVWTGTAAILWVNGWLALRFARPRSAQPVAAPPWSPAANAPPDLLALVRDRLPVPRLVAGSAVVLALLVAAAEASNWSVFLQFGPYGAADPLFNKDIGFYLFSLPAYILIKNWMMLVLVLSGLFAAAIYWVHGDIEYDLHGRSMSPAVIAHGSALLGFLFAIKAWSYVLDRYLLLYGDNSVVVGASYTDLHLGLPALWLGAGERDRSVPQARS
;
A
#
# COMPACT_ATOMS: atom_id res chain seq x y z
N MET A 1 6.57 20.73 -25.79
CA MET A 1 6.54 19.74 -24.67
C MET A 1 5.46 18.68 -24.86
N GLY A 2 4.21 19.00 -25.21
CA GLY A 2 3.13 18.00 -25.37
C GLY A 2 3.42 16.87 -26.38
N SER A 3 3.99 17.16 -27.55
CA SER A 3 4.30 16.13 -28.57
C SER A 3 5.36 15.11 -28.14
N LEU A 4 6.31 15.51 -27.28
CA LEU A 4 7.33 14.60 -26.76
C LEU A 4 6.73 13.65 -25.70
N ILE A 5 5.82 14.16 -24.86
CA ILE A 5 5.10 13.35 -23.86
C ILE A 5 4.20 12.34 -24.56
N VAL A 6 3.43 12.77 -25.57
CA VAL A 6 2.57 11.85 -26.35
C VAL A 6 3.41 10.79 -27.06
N ALA A 7 4.53 11.17 -27.70
CA ALA A 7 5.42 10.20 -28.33
C ALA A 7 6.00 9.21 -27.31
N ALA A 8 6.45 9.68 -26.14
CA ALA A 8 6.98 8.82 -25.09
C ALA A 8 5.92 7.84 -24.55
N VAL A 9 4.67 8.28 -24.37
CA VAL A 9 3.56 7.42 -23.94
C VAL A 9 3.24 6.37 -24.99
N VAL A 10 3.16 6.74 -26.27
CA VAL A 10 2.88 5.81 -27.36
C VAL A 10 4.01 4.79 -27.51
N ILE A 11 5.26 5.24 -27.44
CA ILE A 11 6.44 4.36 -27.48
C ILE A 11 6.42 3.40 -26.30
N GLY A 12 6.19 3.89 -25.08
CA GLY A 12 6.04 3.03 -23.90
C GLY A 12 4.91 2.01 -24.06
N ALA A 13 3.75 2.46 -24.53
CA ALA A 13 2.59 1.61 -24.77
C ALA A 13 2.84 0.52 -25.83
N CYS A 14 3.76 0.72 -26.77
CA CYS A 14 4.16 -0.30 -27.75
C CYS A 14 5.33 -1.17 -27.27
N LEU A 15 6.35 -0.59 -26.65
CA LEU A 15 7.57 -1.31 -26.25
C LEU A 15 7.34 -2.21 -25.04
N ILE A 16 6.52 -1.78 -24.08
CA ILE A 16 6.26 -2.57 -22.86
C ILE A 16 5.57 -3.91 -23.20
N PRO A 17 4.47 -3.94 -23.99
CA PRO A 17 3.86 -5.21 -24.38
C PRO A 17 4.78 -6.08 -25.23
N LEU A 18 5.60 -5.47 -26.09
CA LEU A 18 6.53 -6.21 -26.95
C LEU A 18 7.62 -6.90 -26.13
N ALA A 19 8.19 -6.22 -25.13
CA ALA A 19 9.17 -6.80 -24.22
C ALA A 19 8.56 -7.96 -23.42
N LEU A 20 7.38 -7.74 -22.81
CA LEU A 20 6.66 -8.76 -22.06
C LEU A 20 6.33 -9.99 -22.92
N ALA A 21 5.88 -9.79 -24.16
CA ALA A 21 5.60 -10.87 -25.09
C ALA A 21 6.86 -11.63 -25.51
N SER A 22 7.99 -10.93 -25.63
CA SER A 22 9.28 -11.54 -25.97
C SER A 22 9.78 -12.43 -24.83
N ASP A 23 9.76 -11.94 -23.60
CA ASP A 23 10.18 -12.72 -22.42
C ASP A 23 9.30 -13.96 -22.26
N LEU A 24 7.98 -13.81 -22.37
CA LEU A 24 7.03 -14.92 -22.27
C LEU A 24 7.22 -15.95 -23.38
N LEU A 25 7.52 -15.52 -24.61
CA LEU A 25 7.78 -16.40 -25.74
C LEU A 25 9.10 -17.15 -25.58
N VAL A 26 10.15 -16.48 -25.10
CA VAL A 26 11.45 -17.10 -24.81
C VAL A 26 11.30 -18.17 -23.74
N ASP A 27 10.61 -17.86 -22.63
CA ASP A 27 10.36 -18.81 -21.55
C ASP A 27 9.52 -19.99 -22.03
N TRP A 28 8.44 -19.71 -22.78
CA TRP A 28 7.59 -20.76 -23.34
C TRP A 28 8.37 -21.72 -24.25
N LEU A 29 9.19 -21.19 -25.18
CA LEU A 29 10.05 -21.99 -26.06
C LEU A 29 11.09 -22.79 -25.26
N TRP A 30 11.67 -22.17 -24.24
CA TRP A 30 12.65 -22.82 -23.37
C TRP A 30 12.03 -24.00 -22.62
N PHE A 31 10.92 -23.78 -21.90
CA PHE A 31 10.20 -24.85 -21.18
C PHE A 31 9.69 -25.95 -22.10
N ALA A 32 9.24 -25.60 -23.32
CA ALA A 32 8.88 -26.57 -24.34
C ALA A 32 10.08 -27.43 -24.77
N SER A 33 11.26 -26.84 -24.95
CA SER A 33 12.48 -27.53 -25.40
C SER A 33 12.98 -28.59 -24.42
N ILE A 34 12.77 -28.38 -23.12
CA ILE A 34 13.17 -29.31 -22.05
C ILE A 34 12.02 -30.22 -21.59
N GLY A 35 10.84 -30.14 -22.20
CA GLY A 35 9.67 -30.98 -21.88
C GLY A 35 8.91 -30.61 -20.60
N TYR A 36 9.19 -29.45 -19.99
CA TYR A 36 8.58 -28.98 -18.75
C TYR A 36 7.48 -27.93 -18.98
N LEU A 37 6.78 -27.99 -20.11
CA LEU A 37 5.72 -27.04 -20.46
C LEU A 37 4.60 -26.94 -19.39
N GLN A 38 4.34 -28.03 -18.67
CA GLN A 38 3.37 -28.02 -17.57
C GLN A 38 3.80 -27.06 -16.44
N VAL A 39 5.10 -26.98 -16.13
CA VAL A 39 5.64 -26.11 -15.07
C VAL A 39 5.40 -24.64 -15.43
N PHE A 40 5.63 -24.27 -16.69
CA PHE A 40 5.33 -22.93 -17.20
C PHE A 40 3.86 -22.52 -16.98
N TRP A 41 2.92 -23.39 -17.33
CA TRP A 41 1.49 -23.11 -17.11
C TRP A 41 1.11 -23.07 -15.63
N THR A 42 1.74 -23.91 -14.80
CA THR A 42 1.51 -23.83 -13.34
C THR A 42 2.04 -22.54 -12.74
N THR A 43 3.19 -22.04 -13.21
CA THR A 43 3.76 -20.76 -12.78
C THR A 43 2.84 -19.60 -13.16
N ILE A 44 2.43 -19.50 -14.43
CA ILE A 44 1.50 -18.46 -14.89
C ILE A 44 0.15 -18.55 -14.15
N GLY A 45 -0.34 -19.76 -13.93
CA GLY A 45 -1.57 -19.99 -13.17
C GLY A 45 -1.46 -19.46 -11.74
N ALA A 46 -0.35 -19.75 -11.06
CA ALA A 46 -0.10 -19.30 -9.70
C ALA A 46 0.06 -17.77 -9.60
N GLU A 47 0.81 -17.16 -10.51
CA GLU A 47 0.92 -15.70 -10.65
C GLU A 47 -0.45 -15.08 -10.88
N GLY A 48 -1.25 -15.66 -11.78
CA GLY A 48 -2.61 -15.21 -12.06
C GLY A 48 -3.53 -15.28 -10.84
N VAL A 49 -3.43 -16.34 -10.03
CA VAL A 49 -4.21 -16.47 -8.79
C VAL A 49 -3.83 -15.41 -7.77
N VAL A 50 -2.53 -15.20 -7.52
CA VAL A 50 -2.06 -14.16 -6.59
C VAL A 50 -2.43 -12.77 -7.09
N PHE A 51 -2.23 -12.51 -8.38
CA PHE A 51 -2.64 -11.25 -9.03
C PHE A 51 -4.12 -10.99 -8.80
N LEU A 52 -5.01 -11.95 -9.09
CA LEU A 52 -6.45 -11.78 -8.92
C LEU A 52 -6.84 -11.59 -7.46
N ALA A 53 -6.24 -12.34 -6.53
CA ALA A 53 -6.49 -12.20 -5.10
C ALA A 53 -6.10 -10.81 -4.58
N VAL A 54 -4.90 -10.34 -4.92
CA VAL A 54 -4.40 -9.02 -4.54
C VAL A 54 -5.23 -7.92 -5.20
N TRP A 55 -5.52 -8.06 -6.50
CA TRP A 55 -6.31 -7.07 -7.25
C TRP A 55 -7.71 -6.92 -6.67
N THR A 56 -8.43 -8.03 -6.45
CA THR A 56 -9.78 -8.00 -5.88
C THR A 56 -9.77 -7.45 -4.45
N GLY A 57 -8.82 -7.86 -3.61
CA GLY A 57 -8.68 -7.37 -2.24
C GLY A 57 -8.41 -5.86 -2.20
N THR A 58 -7.40 -5.39 -2.94
CA THR A 58 -7.04 -3.96 -2.98
C THR A 58 -8.15 -3.12 -3.59
N ALA A 59 -8.76 -3.57 -4.70
CA ALA A 59 -9.85 -2.85 -5.35
C ALA A 59 -11.06 -2.72 -4.42
N ALA A 60 -11.44 -3.80 -3.73
CA ALA A 60 -12.54 -3.79 -2.77
C ALA A 60 -12.27 -2.80 -1.62
N ILE A 61 -11.08 -2.85 -1.02
CA ILE A 61 -10.71 -1.95 0.09
C ILE A 61 -10.72 -0.48 -0.36
N LEU A 62 -10.06 -0.17 -1.47
CA LEU A 62 -10.01 1.20 -2.00
C LEU A 62 -11.38 1.71 -2.42
N TRP A 63 -12.22 0.85 -3.01
CA TRP A 63 -13.58 1.20 -3.39
C TRP A 63 -14.46 1.50 -2.17
N VAL A 64 -14.45 0.65 -1.15
CA VAL A 64 -15.20 0.89 0.10
C VAL A 64 -14.71 2.16 0.79
N ASN A 65 -13.39 2.33 0.92
CA ASN A 65 -12.77 3.52 1.51
C ASN A 65 -13.14 4.80 0.72
N GLY A 66 -13.05 4.76 -0.60
CA GLY A 66 -13.43 5.89 -1.47
C GLY A 66 -14.92 6.20 -1.40
N TRP A 67 -15.78 5.18 -1.34
CA TRP A 67 -17.22 5.35 -1.16
C TRP A 67 -17.57 5.96 0.19
N LEU A 68 -16.94 5.50 1.28
CA LEU A 68 -17.07 6.11 2.61
C LEU A 68 -16.60 7.56 2.60
N ALA A 69 -15.45 7.83 1.97
CA ALA A 69 -14.91 9.18 1.84
C ALA A 69 -15.91 10.09 1.11
N LEU A 70 -16.47 9.67 -0.03
CA LEU A 70 -17.49 10.43 -0.76
C LEU A 70 -18.79 10.62 0.02
N ARG A 71 -19.18 9.65 0.86
CA ARG A 71 -20.39 9.76 1.71
C ARG A 71 -20.20 10.73 2.87
N PHE A 72 -19.01 10.77 3.46
CA PHE A 72 -18.70 11.67 4.57
C PHE A 72 -18.25 13.05 4.10
N ALA A 73 -17.79 13.17 2.85
CA ALA A 73 -17.48 14.43 2.25
C ALA A 73 -18.75 15.28 2.14
N ARG A 74 -18.73 16.48 2.71
CA ARG A 74 -19.89 17.36 2.57
C ARG A 74 -19.86 17.93 1.15
N PRO A 75 -20.99 17.93 0.42
CA PRO A 75 -21.10 18.83 -0.72
C PRO A 75 -20.73 20.21 -0.20
N ARG A 76 -19.84 20.90 -0.92
CA ARG A 76 -19.70 22.35 -0.78
C ARG A 76 -21.00 22.93 -1.34
N SER A 77 -22.12 22.73 -0.64
CA SER A 77 -23.25 23.62 -0.77
C SER A 77 -22.61 24.96 -0.47
N ALA A 78 -22.45 25.76 -1.53
CA ALA A 78 -22.68 27.17 -1.41
C ALA A 78 -24.00 27.29 -0.65
N GLN A 79 -23.95 27.24 0.69
CA GLN A 79 -24.77 28.15 1.41
C GLN A 79 -24.25 29.47 0.89
N PRO A 80 -25.07 30.24 0.15
CA PRO A 80 -24.95 31.65 0.34
C PRO A 80 -25.23 31.79 1.84
N VAL A 81 -24.17 31.80 2.67
CA VAL A 81 -24.15 32.83 3.71
C VAL A 81 -24.48 34.04 2.87
N ALA A 82 -25.71 34.53 2.98
CA ALA A 82 -26.18 35.67 2.20
C ALA A 82 -25.18 36.76 2.53
N ALA A 83 -24.16 36.86 1.68
CA ALA A 83 -22.99 37.62 2.00
C ALA A 83 -23.53 39.03 2.01
N PRO A 84 -23.37 39.79 3.11
CA PRO A 84 -23.97 41.10 3.19
C PRO A 84 -23.64 41.88 1.91
N PRO A 85 -24.55 42.73 1.37
CA PRO A 85 -24.39 43.33 0.04
C PRO A 85 -23.07 44.09 -0.17
N TRP A 86 -22.39 44.42 0.93
CA TRP A 86 -21.12 45.12 1.01
C TRP A 86 -19.88 44.21 1.14
N SER A 87 -20.04 42.89 1.18
CA SER A 87 -18.93 41.95 1.30
C SER A 87 -18.25 41.72 -0.05
N PRO A 88 -16.90 41.69 -0.11
CA PRO A 88 -16.18 41.41 -1.35
C PRO A 88 -16.46 39.99 -1.91
N ALA A 89 -17.00 39.09 -1.08
CA ALA A 89 -17.46 37.77 -1.49
C ALA A 89 -18.74 37.80 -2.36
N ALA A 90 -19.54 38.88 -2.31
CA ALA A 90 -20.73 39.03 -3.15
C ALA A 90 -20.41 39.14 -4.65
N ASN A 91 -19.18 39.52 -4.99
CA ASN A 91 -18.68 39.65 -6.37
C ASN A 91 -17.58 38.63 -6.69
N ALA A 92 -17.41 37.58 -5.88
CA ALA A 92 -16.43 36.54 -6.16
C ALA A 92 -16.77 35.84 -7.48
N PRO A 93 -15.82 35.67 -8.42
CA PRO A 93 -16.07 34.96 -9.66
C PRO A 93 -16.54 33.53 -9.34
N PRO A 94 -17.46 32.96 -10.15
CA PRO A 94 -17.92 31.59 -9.95
C PRO A 94 -16.73 30.65 -9.92
N ASP A 95 -16.66 29.82 -8.88
CA ASP A 95 -15.60 28.83 -8.71
C ASP A 95 -15.67 27.84 -9.88
N LEU A 96 -14.78 28.01 -10.86
CA LEU A 96 -14.71 27.18 -12.06
C LEU A 96 -14.48 25.70 -11.69
N LEU A 97 -13.81 25.43 -10.57
CA LEU A 97 -13.58 24.09 -10.07
C LEU A 97 -14.87 23.44 -9.58
N ALA A 98 -15.75 24.20 -8.92
CA ALA A 98 -17.07 23.73 -8.49
C ALA A 98 -17.95 23.39 -9.70
N LEU A 99 -17.91 24.20 -10.75
CA LEU A 99 -18.68 23.96 -11.98
C LEU A 99 -18.21 22.72 -12.76
N VAL A 100 -16.91 22.46 -12.79
CA VAL A 100 -16.32 21.24 -13.38
C VAL A 100 -16.66 20.01 -12.53
N ARG A 101 -16.64 20.13 -11.20
CA ARG A 101 -16.94 19.03 -10.27
C ARG A 101 -18.38 18.53 -10.36
N ASP A 102 -19.34 19.43 -10.57
CA ASP A 102 -20.76 19.06 -10.79
C ASP A 102 -21.00 18.33 -12.12
N ARG A 103 -20.12 18.51 -13.10
CA ARG A 103 -20.21 17.88 -14.43
C ARG A 103 -19.47 16.54 -14.49
N LEU A 104 -18.51 16.31 -13.61
CA LEU A 104 -17.71 15.08 -13.58
C LEU A 104 -18.42 13.99 -12.77
N PRO A 105 -18.47 12.73 -13.26
CA PRO A 105 -19.00 11.62 -12.49
C PRO A 105 -17.96 11.17 -11.45
N VAL A 106 -17.77 11.96 -10.40
CA VAL A 106 -16.79 11.74 -9.31
C VAL A 106 -16.82 10.29 -8.78
N PRO A 107 -17.98 9.66 -8.52
CA PRO A 107 -17.99 8.27 -8.05
C PRO A 107 -17.40 7.27 -9.05
N ARG A 108 -17.59 7.50 -10.37
CA ARG A 108 -17.01 6.66 -11.43
C ARG A 108 -15.51 6.87 -11.56
N LEU A 109 -15.04 8.10 -11.40
CA LEU A 109 -13.61 8.41 -11.40
C LEU A 109 -12.91 7.76 -10.19
N VAL A 110 -13.50 7.87 -8.99
CA VAL A 110 -12.98 7.22 -7.78
C VAL A 110 -12.93 5.70 -7.96
N ALA A 111 -14.01 5.08 -8.46
CA ALA A 111 -14.02 3.65 -8.75
C ALA A 111 -12.97 3.25 -9.81
N GLY A 112 -12.86 4.03 -10.90
CA GLY A 112 -11.86 3.81 -11.95
C GLY A 112 -10.43 3.91 -11.43
N SER A 113 -10.12 4.94 -10.64
CA SER A 113 -8.80 5.09 -10.01
C SER A 113 -8.49 3.98 -9.00
N ALA A 114 -9.49 3.51 -8.25
CA ALA A 114 -9.31 2.39 -7.32
C ALA A 114 -8.94 1.10 -8.07
N VAL A 115 -9.61 0.82 -9.19
CA VAL A 115 -9.29 -0.32 -10.06
C VAL A 115 -7.88 -0.21 -10.64
N VAL A 116 -7.51 0.96 -11.15
CA VAL A 116 -6.18 1.18 -11.75
C VAL A 116 -5.07 1.05 -10.70
N LEU A 117 -5.24 1.66 -9.52
CA LEU A 117 -4.27 1.52 -8.42
C LEU A 117 -4.17 0.06 -7.95
N ALA A 118 -5.30 -0.65 -7.85
CA ALA A 118 -5.29 -2.07 -7.51
C ALA A 118 -4.55 -2.92 -8.55
N LEU A 119 -4.65 -2.58 -9.85
CA LEU A 119 -3.89 -3.27 -10.91
C LEU A 119 -2.39 -3.12 -10.72
N LEU A 120 -1.93 -1.91 -10.36
CA LEU A 120 -0.50 -1.66 -10.13
C LEU A 120 0.02 -2.43 -8.91
N VAL A 121 -0.77 -2.45 -7.82
CA VAL A 121 -0.42 -3.23 -6.62
C VAL A 121 -0.40 -4.73 -6.92
N ALA A 122 -1.40 -5.24 -7.63
CA ALA A 122 -1.46 -6.64 -8.02
C ALA A 122 -0.31 -7.05 -8.93
N ALA A 123 0.06 -6.21 -9.90
CA ALA A 123 1.20 -6.47 -10.78
C ALA A 123 2.53 -6.53 -9.99
N ALA A 124 2.69 -5.68 -8.98
CA ALA A 124 3.89 -5.67 -8.13
C ALA A 124 3.98 -6.91 -7.22
N GLU A 125 2.85 -7.45 -6.77
CA GLU A 125 2.80 -8.58 -5.82
C GLU A 125 2.69 -9.96 -6.49
N ALA A 126 2.28 -10.02 -7.75
CA ALA A 126 2.06 -11.29 -8.48
C ALA A 126 3.33 -12.16 -8.55
N SER A 127 4.50 -11.54 -8.64
CA SER A 127 5.80 -12.23 -8.68
C SER A 127 6.14 -12.99 -7.39
N ASN A 128 5.46 -12.67 -6.27
CA ASN A 128 5.64 -13.36 -5.00
C ASN A 128 4.83 -14.68 -4.90
N TRP A 129 4.25 -15.18 -5.98
CA TRP A 129 3.43 -16.40 -6.01
C TRP A 129 4.09 -17.61 -5.36
N SER A 130 5.40 -17.77 -5.55
CA SER A 130 6.15 -18.94 -5.10
C SER A 130 6.14 -19.08 -3.57
N VAL A 131 6.03 -17.97 -2.84
CA VAL A 131 5.95 -17.96 -1.37
C VAL A 131 4.69 -18.66 -0.88
N PHE A 132 3.58 -18.57 -1.62
CA PHE A 132 2.30 -19.17 -1.23
C PHE A 132 2.17 -20.65 -1.62
N LEU A 133 3.02 -21.13 -2.52
CA LEU A 133 3.03 -22.54 -2.93
C LEU A 133 4.02 -23.39 -2.14
N GLN A 134 4.92 -22.76 -1.38
CA GLN A 134 5.84 -23.46 -0.50
C GLN A 134 5.11 -23.79 0.81
N PHE A 135 5.01 -25.08 1.13
CA PHE A 135 4.45 -25.56 2.39
C PHE A 135 5.01 -26.95 2.73
N GLY A 136 5.09 -27.24 4.03
CA GLY A 136 5.46 -28.57 4.51
C GLY A 136 6.08 -28.54 5.91
N PRO A 137 5.78 -29.52 6.77
CA PRO A 137 6.46 -29.65 8.05
C PRO A 137 7.91 -30.10 7.82
N TYR A 138 8.84 -29.49 8.54
CA TYR A 138 10.22 -29.92 8.60
C TYR A 138 10.42 -31.07 9.60
N GLY A 139 9.50 -31.23 10.55
CA GLY A 139 9.52 -32.29 11.56
C GLY A 139 10.41 -32.00 12.76
N ALA A 140 10.87 -30.76 12.89
CA ALA A 140 11.73 -30.31 13.98
C ALA A 140 11.23 -28.96 14.49
N ALA A 141 11.04 -28.86 15.81
CA ALA A 141 10.55 -27.65 16.46
C ALA A 141 11.71 -26.80 17.00
N ASP A 142 11.56 -25.49 16.92
CA ASP A 142 12.51 -24.54 17.50
C ASP A 142 12.41 -24.54 19.04
N PRO A 143 13.52 -24.41 19.78
CA PRO A 143 13.49 -24.45 21.25
C PRO A 143 12.84 -23.24 21.93
N LEU A 144 12.70 -22.11 21.24
CA LEU A 144 12.31 -20.83 21.85
C LEU A 144 10.79 -20.60 21.80
N PHE A 145 10.17 -20.88 20.66
CA PHE A 145 8.75 -20.67 20.39
C PHE A 145 7.99 -21.97 20.10
N ASN A 146 8.68 -23.12 20.08
CA ASN A 146 8.10 -24.44 19.82
C ASN A 146 7.29 -24.49 18.52
N LYS A 147 7.79 -23.81 17.48
CA LYS A 147 7.26 -23.81 16.11
C LYS A 147 8.13 -24.70 15.23
N ASP A 148 7.51 -25.42 14.31
CA ASP A 148 8.24 -26.21 13.32
C ASP A 148 9.13 -25.31 12.45
N ILE A 149 10.32 -25.77 12.05
CA ILE A 149 11.23 -25.00 11.19
C ILE A 149 10.55 -24.58 9.87
N GLY A 150 9.63 -25.40 9.34
CA GLY A 150 8.83 -25.09 8.15
C GLY A 150 7.92 -23.88 8.33
N PHE A 151 7.52 -23.53 9.56
CA PHE A 151 6.83 -22.27 9.83
C PHE A 151 7.72 -21.07 9.48
N TYR A 152 8.99 -21.10 9.84
CA TYR A 152 9.92 -19.98 9.61
C TYR A 152 10.32 -19.86 8.15
N LEU A 153 10.44 -20.98 7.43
CA LEU A 153 10.87 -21.01 6.03
C LEU A 153 9.74 -20.72 5.05
N PHE A 154 8.52 -21.16 5.35
CA PHE A 154 7.41 -21.12 4.39
C PHE A 154 6.26 -20.21 4.84
N SER A 155 5.77 -20.39 6.07
CA SER A 155 4.59 -19.65 6.54
C SER A 155 4.90 -18.21 6.93
N LEU A 156 6.02 -17.98 7.61
CA LEU A 156 6.41 -16.67 8.11
C LEU A 156 6.65 -15.66 6.98
N PRO A 157 7.37 -16.00 5.87
CA PRO A 157 7.47 -15.11 4.71
C PRO A 157 6.10 -14.78 4.12
N ALA A 158 5.17 -15.74 4.03
CA ALA A 158 3.81 -15.48 3.56
C ALA A 158 3.05 -14.50 4.47
N TYR A 159 3.16 -14.65 5.80
CA TYR A 159 2.55 -13.69 6.73
C TYR A 159 3.17 -12.30 6.64
N ILE A 160 4.49 -12.21 6.46
CA ILE A 160 5.19 -10.93 6.28
C ILE A 160 4.70 -10.24 5.00
N LEU A 161 4.53 -11.00 3.91
CA LEU A 161 4.04 -10.49 2.64
C LEU A 161 2.60 -9.99 2.74
N ILE A 162 1.70 -10.77 3.34
CA ILE A 162 0.32 -10.35 3.61
C ILE A 162 0.31 -9.06 4.44
N LYS A 163 1.11 -9.00 5.51
CA LYS A 163 1.21 -7.81 6.35
C LYS A 163 1.75 -6.60 5.59
N ASN A 164 2.76 -6.79 4.72
CA ASN A 164 3.31 -5.71 3.89
C ASN A 164 2.26 -5.16 2.93
N TRP A 165 1.55 -6.05 2.24
CA TRP A 165 0.44 -5.70 1.36
C TRP A 165 -0.66 -4.94 2.11
N MET A 166 -1.10 -5.43 3.29
CA MET A 166 -2.10 -4.74 4.12
C MET A 166 -1.64 -3.33 4.53
N MET A 167 -0.38 -3.18 4.95
CA MET A 167 0.20 -1.87 5.28
C MET A 167 0.18 -0.92 4.08
N LEU A 168 0.63 -1.40 2.92
CA LEU A 168 0.65 -0.61 1.68
C LEU A 168 -0.75 -0.17 1.27
N VAL A 169 -1.71 -1.09 1.22
CA VAL A 169 -3.10 -0.80 0.85
C VAL A 169 -3.74 0.18 1.83
N LEU A 170 -3.44 0.06 3.12
CA LEU A 170 -3.99 0.98 4.12
C LEU A 170 -3.41 2.39 4.01
N VAL A 171 -2.09 2.52 3.78
CA VAL A 171 -1.46 3.82 3.51
C VAL A 171 -2.05 4.43 2.23
N LEU A 172 -2.16 3.65 1.16
CA LEU A 172 -2.82 4.08 -0.08
C LEU A 172 -4.26 4.50 0.17
N SER A 173 -5.01 3.78 1.01
CA SER A 173 -6.38 4.14 1.38
C SER A 173 -6.44 5.49 2.10
N GLY A 174 -5.53 5.74 3.03
CA GLY A 174 -5.39 7.04 3.70
C GLY A 174 -5.10 8.18 2.73
N LEU A 175 -4.11 8.00 1.84
CA LEU A 175 -3.77 8.99 0.81
C LEU A 175 -4.94 9.21 -0.16
N PHE A 176 -5.63 8.15 -0.55
CA PHE A 176 -6.76 8.19 -1.45
C PHE A 176 -7.96 8.92 -0.82
N ALA A 177 -8.29 8.63 0.43
CA ALA A 177 -9.32 9.36 1.17
C ALA A 177 -8.94 10.83 1.38
N ALA A 178 -7.68 11.12 1.72
CA ALA A 178 -7.19 12.49 1.85
C ALA A 178 -7.30 13.28 0.54
N ALA A 179 -6.98 12.67 -0.59
CA ALA A 179 -7.15 13.27 -1.91
C ALA A 179 -8.63 13.58 -2.20
N ILE A 180 -9.55 12.67 -1.87
CA ILE A 180 -11.00 12.90 -2.02
C ILE A 180 -11.46 14.08 -1.17
N TYR A 181 -11.10 14.11 0.12
CA TYR A 181 -11.47 15.20 1.03
C TYR A 181 -10.87 16.55 0.62
N TRP A 182 -9.64 16.54 0.11
CA TRP A 182 -8.98 17.74 -0.40
C TRP A 182 -9.71 18.30 -1.63
N VAL A 183 -10.03 17.45 -2.61
CA VAL A 183 -10.85 17.85 -3.78
C VAL A 183 -12.25 18.30 -3.34
N HIS A 184 -12.77 17.76 -2.23
CA HIS A 184 -14.09 18.11 -1.73
C HIS A 184 -14.14 19.44 -0.96
N GLY A 185 -12.99 19.95 -0.51
CA GLY A 185 -12.88 21.19 0.26
C GLY A 185 -13.09 21.00 1.77
N ASP A 186 -13.14 19.76 2.26
CA ASP A 186 -13.33 19.47 3.69
C ASP A 186 -12.05 19.71 4.53
N ILE A 187 -10.91 19.93 3.85
CA ILE A 187 -9.62 20.28 4.45
C ILE A 187 -9.26 21.71 4.04
N GLU A 188 -9.90 22.69 4.66
CA GLU A 188 -9.59 24.11 4.44
C GLU A 188 -8.96 24.70 5.71
N TYR A 189 -7.83 25.39 5.54
CA TYR A 189 -7.17 26.14 6.61
C TYR A 189 -7.88 27.49 6.75
N ASP A 190 -9.03 27.51 7.45
CA ASP A 190 -9.71 28.78 7.71
C ASP A 190 -9.08 29.51 8.91
N LEU A 191 -8.89 30.82 8.77
CA LEU A 191 -8.31 31.74 9.76
C LEU A 191 -9.15 31.83 11.05
N HIS A 192 -10.38 31.32 11.05
CA HIS A 192 -11.32 31.33 12.18
C HIS A 192 -11.48 29.99 12.92
N GLY A 193 -10.71 28.96 12.55
CA GLY A 193 -10.63 27.70 13.28
C GLY A 193 -10.79 26.45 12.41
N ARG A 194 -10.04 25.40 12.73
CA ARG A 194 -10.17 24.06 12.13
C ARG A 194 -11.59 23.56 12.32
N SER A 195 -12.36 23.40 11.24
CA SER A 195 -13.60 22.60 11.30
C SER A 195 -13.58 21.49 10.26
N MET A 196 -12.67 20.52 10.46
CA MET A 196 -12.87 19.19 9.86
C MET A 196 -14.17 18.61 10.42
N SER A 197 -15.05 18.10 9.56
CA SER A 197 -16.28 17.45 9.99
C SER A 197 -15.97 16.28 10.95
N PRO A 198 -16.74 16.08 12.04
CA PRO A 198 -16.56 14.93 12.94
C PRO A 198 -16.53 13.59 12.19
N ALA A 199 -17.25 13.47 11.07
CA ALA A 199 -17.24 12.28 10.23
C ALA A 199 -15.90 12.04 9.52
N VAL A 200 -15.22 13.10 9.05
CA VAL A 200 -13.89 13.02 8.43
C VAL A 200 -12.85 12.62 9.47
N ILE A 201 -12.91 13.22 10.66
CA ILE A 201 -12.04 12.85 11.79
C ILE A 201 -12.27 11.40 12.19
N ALA A 202 -13.53 10.96 12.31
CA ALA A 202 -13.86 9.57 12.65
C ALA A 202 -13.35 8.58 11.60
N HIS A 203 -13.54 8.87 10.30
CA HIS A 203 -13.03 8.01 9.22
C HIS A 203 -11.50 7.94 9.22
N GLY A 204 -10.82 9.09 9.33
CA GLY A 204 -9.36 9.13 9.43
C GLY A 204 -8.83 8.40 10.68
N SER A 205 -9.52 8.54 11.80
CA SER A 205 -9.18 7.84 13.05
C SER A 205 -9.38 6.33 12.93
N ALA A 206 -10.41 5.88 12.21
CA ALA A 206 -10.62 4.46 11.93
C ALA A 206 -9.49 3.88 11.08
N LEU A 207 -9.07 4.56 9.99
CA LEU A 207 -7.93 4.15 9.17
C LEU A 207 -6.63 4.09 10.00
N LEU A 208 -6.39 5.09 10.85
CA LEU A 208 -5.25 5.12 11.76
C LEU A 208 -5.30 3.98 12.80
N GLY A 209 -6.49 3.67 13.31
CA GLY A 209 -6.72 2.54 14.21
C GLY A 209 -6.38 1.21 13.55
N PHE A 210 -6.81 0.98 12.31
CA PHE A 210 -6.41 -0.19 11.53
C PHE A 210 -4.89 -0.23 11.29
N LEU A 211 -4.25 0.93 11.11
CA LEU A 211 -2.81 1.01 10.89
C LEU A 211 -2.05 0.54 12.12
N PHE A 212 -2.47 1.01 13.30
CA PHE A 212 -1.87 0.55 14.55
C PHE A 212 -2.17 -0.91 14.84
N ALA A 213 -3.35 -1.42 14.49
CA ALA A 213 -3.67 -2.84 14.65
C ALA A 213 -2.74 -3.71 13.78
N ILE A 214 -2.54 -3.37 12.51
CA ILE A 214 -1.60 -4.08 11.63
C ILE A 214 -0.16 -3.92 12.13
N LYS A 215 0.21 -2.73 12.63
CA LYS A 215 1.57 -2.51 13.15
C LYS A 215 1.82 -3.31 14.43
N ALA A 216 0.84 -3.43 15.31
CA ALA A 216 0.91 -4.29 16.48
C ALA A 216 1.08 -5.77 16.08
N TRP A 217 0.35 -6.23 15.06
CA TRP A 217 0.55 -7.57 14.50
C TRP A 217 1.97 -7.71 13.89
N SER A 218 2.49 -6.69 13.21
CA SER A 218 3.87 -6.69 12.71
C SER A 218 4.86 -7.03 13.82
N TYR A 219 4.75 -6.41 15.00
CA TYR A 219 5.65 -6.70 16.11
C TYR A 219 5.55 -8.14 16.62
N VAL A 220 4.35 -8.72 16.58
CA VAL A 220 4.16 -10.14 16.89
C VAL A 220 4.86 -11.03 15.86
N LEU A 221 4.89 -10.66 14.57
CA LEU A 221 5.62 -11.41 13.54
C LEU A 221 7.14 -11.21 13.68
N ASP A 222 7.58 -9.99 13.96
CA ASP A 222 9.00 -9.61 14.08
C ASP A 222 9.71 -10.41 15.19
N ARG A 223 8.98 -10.86 16.23
CA ARG A 223 9.52 -11.75 17.26
C ARG A 223 10.13 -13.04 16.69
N TYR A 224 9.52 -13.59 15.63
CA TYR A 224 9.95 -14.84 15.01
C TYR A 224 11.17 -14.64 14.12
N LEU A 225 11.44 -13.40 13.72
CA LEU A 225 12.64 -13.02 12.97
C LEU A 225 13.87 -12.85 13.86
N LEU A 226 13.71 -12.78 15.18
CA LEU A 226 14.85 -12.69 16.11
C LEU A 226 15.77 -13.91 16.03
N LEU A 227 15.23 -15.08 15.66
CA LEU A 227 16.00 -16.30 15.41
C LEU A 227 16.83 -16.25 14.12
N TYR A 228 16.52 -15.32 13.20
CA TYR A 228 17.29 -15.07 11.98
C TYR A 228 18.43 -14.06 12.19
N GLY A 229 18.58 -13.52 13.40
CA GLY A 229 19.71 -12.66 13.77
C GLY A 229 21.03 -13.38 13.52
N ASP A 230 21.79 -12.82 12.58
CA ASP A 230 23.18 -13.15 12.20
C ASP A 230 23.45 -14.01 10.94
N ASN A 231 22.46 -14.54 10.19
CA ASN A 231 22.77 -15.50 9.10
C ASN A 231 22.06 -15.33 7.74
N SER A 232 21.64 -14.13 7.32
CA SER A 232 21.09 -13.96 5.94
C SER A 232 22.13 -13.47 4.93
N VAL A 233 23.03 -14.39 4.56
CA VAL A 233 23.77 -14.34 3.29
C VAL A 233 22.79 -14.69 2.15
N VAL A 234 21.88 -13.78 1.79
CA VAL A 234 21.22 -13.73 0.46
C VAL A 234 20.97 -12.27 0.05
N VAL A 235 22.05 -11.66 -0.42
CA VAL A 235 22.22 -10.76 -1.60
C VAL A 235 21.02 -9.86 -2.01
N GLY A 236 21.10 -8.56 -1.70
CA GLY A 236 20.37 -7.53 -2.46
C GLY A 236 20.16 -6.17 -1.78
N ALA A 237 19.78 -6.13 -0.50
CA ALA A 237 19.37 -4.89 0.18
C ALA A 237 20.26 -4.49 1.38
N SER A 238 21.34 -5.23 1.64
CA SER A 238 22.12 -5.12 2.88
C SER A 238 23.23 -4.06 2.90
N TYR A 239 23.34 -3.17 1.90
CA TYR A 239 24.42 -2.16 1.90
C TYR A 239 23.99 -0.78 2.42
N THR A 240 22.69 -0.46 2.46
CA THR A 240 22.23 0.90 2.79
C THR A 240 21.58 1.02 4.18
N ASP A 241 20.97 -0.04 4.69
CA ASP A 241 20.20 0.03 5.96
C ASP A 241 21.06 -0.15 7.23
N LEU A 242 22.31 -0.61 7.09
CA LEU A 242 23.19 -0.90 8.23
C LEU A 242 23.85 0.33 8.89
N HIS A 243 23.65 1.55 8.37
CA HIS A 243 24.22 2.76 8.98
C HIS A 243 23.24 3.65 9.74
N LEU A 244 21.93 3.35 9.75
CA LEU A 244 20.92 4.26 10.33
C LEU A 244 19.94 3.63 11.33
N GLY A 245 19.85 2.29 11.43
CA GLY A 245 18.81 1.64 12.24
C GLY A 245 19.08 1.54 13.76
N LEU A 246 20.33 1.37 14.16
CA LEU A 246 20.69 1.12 15.56
C LEU A 246 20.50 2.34 16.50
N PRO A 247 20.81 3.59 16.11
CA PRO A 247 20.57 4.75 16.98
C PRO A 247 19.09 5.12 17.15
N ALA A 248 18.25 4.82 16.15
CA ALA A 248 16.84 5.22 16.14
C ALA A 248 15.95 4.35 17.05
N LEU A 249 16.28 3.05 17.17
CA LEU A 249 15.53 2.11 18.02
C LEU A 249 15.75 2.39 19.52
N TRP A 250 16.94 2.84 19.91
CA TRP A 250 17.24 3.23 21.30
C TRP A 250 16.55 4.53 21.72
N LEU A 251 16.39 5.49 20.80
CA LEU A 251 15.68 6.75 21.07
C LEU A 251 14.16 6.58 21.16
N GLY A 252 13.58 5.62 20.43
CA GLY A 252 12.14 5.33 20.46
C GLY A 252 11.67 4.52 21.67
N ALA A 253 12.56 3.75 22.31
CA ALA A 253 12.20 2.82 23.38
C ALA A 253 12.22 3.43 24.79
N GLY A 254 12.75 4.64 25.00
CA GLY A 254 12.66 5.33 26.30
C GLY A 254 13.30 4.58 27.49
N GLU A 255 14.15 3.58 27.26
CA GLU A 255 14.81 2.81 28.32
C GLU A 255 16.19 3.42 28.61
N ARG A 256 16.27 4.32 29.60
CA ARG A 256 17.55 4.65 30.24
C ARG A 256 17.90 3.50 31.18
N ASP A 257 18.69 2.54 30.71
CA ASP A 257 19.27 1.55 31.63
C ASP A 257 20.33 2.25 32.49
N ARG A 258 19.98 2.46 33.76
CA ARG A 258 20.90 2.83 34.84
C ARG A 258 21.30 1.54 35.56
N SER A 259 22.26 0.82 35.01
CA SER A 259 22.94 -0.24 35.76
C SER A 259 24.38 -0.43 35.26
N VAL A 260 25.25 0.53 35.62
CA VAL A 260 26.71 0.32 35.57
C VAL A 260 27.17 -0.07 36.97
N PRO A 261 27.62 -1.32 37.22
CA PRO A 261 28.36 -1.65 38.41
C PRO A 261 29.78 -1.08 38.27
N GLN A 262 30.19 -0.21 39.20
CA GLN A 262 31.58 0.18 39.34
C GLN A 262 32.40 -1.04 39.81
N ALA A 263 33.21 -1.60 38.92
CA ALA A 263 34.28 -2.51 39.31
C ALA A 263 35.49 -1.68 39.75
N ARG A 264 35.83 -1.78 41.03
CA ARG A 264 37.11 -1.34 41.61
C ARG A 264 38.21 -2.32 41.21
N SER A 265 39.30 -1.81 40.67
CA SER A 265 40.69 -2.06 41.09
C SER A 265 41.61 -1.11 40.34
#